data_AF-A0A377BWR0-F1
#
_entry.id   AF-A0A377BWR0-F1
#
_cell.length_a   1.000
_cell.length_b   1.000
_cell.length_c   1.000
_cell.angle_alpha   90.00
_cell.angle_beta   90.00
_cell.angle_gamma   90.00
#
_symmetry.space_group_name_H-M   'P 1'
#
loop_
_entity.id
_entity.type
_entity.pdbx_description
1 polymer ?
#
loop_
_entity_poly.entity_id
_entity_poly.type
_entity_poly.pdbx_seq_one_letter_code
_entity_poly.pdbx_strand_id
1 'polypeptide(L)'
;MLLAWFFLNSDVGLGFVKGFSEMFEKLLGFANEGTNFVFGSMNDQGLAFFFLKVLCPIVFISALIGILQHIRVLPVIIRAIGFLLSKVNGMGKLESFNAVSSLILGQSENFIAYKDILGKISRNRMYTMAATAMSTVSMSIVGAYMTMLEPKYVVAALVLNMFSTFIVLSLINPYRVDASEENIQMSNLHEGQSFFEMLGEYILAGFKVAIIVAAMRLALSP
;
A
#
# COMPACT_ATOMS: atom_id res chain seq x y z
N MET A 1 22.03 3.09 0.66
CA MET A 1 22.69 4.38 0.35
C MET A 1 22.64 4.74 -1.12
N LEU A 2 23.08 3.88 -2.06
CA LEU A 2 23.00 4.16 -3.50
C LEU A 2 21.57 4.45 -4.02
N LEU A 3 20.58 3.65 -3.59
CA LEU A 3 19.16 3.91 -3.91
C LEU A 3 18.67 5.26 -3.38
N ALA A 4 19.06 5.63 -2.16
CA ALA A 4 18.65 6.90 -1.57
C ALA A 4 19.25 8.09 -2.33
N TRP A 5 20.53 8.00 -2.68
CA TRP A 5 21.20 8.98 -3.51
C TRP A 5 20.54 9.09 -4.90
N PHE A 6 20.19 7.97 -5.52
CA PHE A 6 19.50 7.95 -6.81
C PHE A 6 18.15 8.67 -6.75
N PHE A 7 17.28 8.37 -5.77
CA PHE A 7 15.96 9.00 -5.70
C PHE A 7 15.99 10.46 -5.22
N LEU A 8 17.03 10.89 -4.52
CA LEU A 8 17.10 12.24 -3.94
C LEU A 8 18.00 13.21 -4.72
N ASN A 9 18.96 12.71 -5.51
CA ASN A 9 19.94 13.56 -6.22
C ASN A 9 20.09 13.26 -7.72
N SER A 10 19.57 12.14 -8.24
CA SER A 10 19.65 11.85 -9.68
C SER A 10 18.47 12.47 -10.42
N ASP A 11 18.72 13.09 -11.58
CA ASP A 11 17.69 13.71 -12.43
C ASP A 11 16.60 12.70 -12.83
N VAL A 12 16.98 11.46 -13.10
CA VAL A 12 16.03 10.37 -13.45
C VAL A 12 15.18 9.98 -12.23
N GLY A 13 15.80 9.88 -11.05
CA GLY A 13 15.11 9.54 -9.81
C GLY A 13 14.14 10.64 -9.39
N LEU A 14 14.55 11.89 -9.49
CA LEU A 14 13.71 13.06 -9.24
C LEU A 14 12.57 13.15 -10.26
N GLY A 15 12.82 12.83 -11.54
CA GLY A 15 11.78 12.75 -12.56
C GLY A 15 10.70 11.71 -12.24
N PHE A 16 11.09 10.50 -11.80
CA PHE A 16 10.16 9.47 -11.36
C PHE A 16 9.35 9.92 -10.14
N VAL A 17 10.02 10.46 -9.12
CA VAL A 17 9.39 10.97 -7.91
C VAL A 17 8.38 12.06 -8.24
N LYS A 18 8.74 12.99 -9.11
CA LYS A 18 7.87 14.08 -9.56
C LYS A 18 6.62 13.54 -10.26
N GLY A 19 6.79 12.64 -11.22
CA GLY A 19 5.65 12.04 -11.93
C GLY A 19 4.70 11.28 -11.00
N PHE A 20 5.25 10.53 -10.03
CA PHE A 20 4.44 9.86 -9.02
C PHE A 20 3.70 10.85 -8.11
N SER A 21 4.37 11.93 -7.72
CA SER A 21 3.80 12.98 -6.86
C SER A 21 2.66 13.71 -7.57
N GLU A 22 2.85 14.10 -8.83
CA GLU A 22 1.81 14.74 -9.66
C GLU A 22 0.60 13.83 -9.87
N MET A 23 0.83 12.52 -10.07
CA MET A 23 -0.25 11.54 -10.13
C MET A 23 -1.05 11.51 -8.82
N PHE A 24 -0.37 11.44 -7.67
CA PHE A 24 -1.03 11.44 -6.37
C PHE A 24 -1.76 12.75 -6.09
N GLU A 25 -1.18 13.88 -6.46
CA GLU A 25 -1.81 15.20 -6.32
C GLU A 25 -3.13 15.27 -7.07
N LYS A 26 -3.19 14.73 -8.31
CA LYS A 26 -4.45 14.62 -9.07
C LYS A 26 -5.47 13.73 -8.36
N LEU A 27 -5.06 12.58 -7.82
CA LEU A 27 -5.95 11.70 -7.06
C LEU A 27 -6.50 12.38 -5.81
N LEU A 28 -5.66 13.13 -5.09
CA LEU A 28 -6.07 13.93 -3.95
C LEU A 28 -6.98 15.10 -4.36
N GLY A 29 -6.82 15.65 -5.56
CA GLY A 29 -7.75 16.59 -6.17
C GLY A 29 -9.16 16.01 -6.28
N PHE A 30 -9.31 14.81 -6.87
CA PHE A 30 -10.59 14.11 -6.95
C PHE A 30 -11.18 13.77 -5.57
N ALA A 31 -10.33 13.37 -4.62
CA ALA A 31 -10.75 13.14 -3.24
C ALA A 31 -11.31 14.42 -2.59
N ASN A 32 -10.69 15.57 -2.86
CA ASN A 32 -11.16 16.87 -2.36
C ASN A 32 -12.52 17.25 -2.97
N GLU A 33 -12.74 17.02 -4.27
CA GLU A 33 -14.04 17.26 -4.91
C GLU A 33 -15.14 16.42 -4.25
N GLY A 34 -14.90 15.13 -4.03
CA GLY A 34 -15.84 14.25 -3.33
C GLY A 34 -16.09 14.67 -1.88
N THR A 35 -15.06 15.13 -1.18
CA THR A 35 -15.17 15.65 0.19
C THR A 35 -16.02 16.93 0.23
N ASN A 36 -15.79 17.86 -0.70
CA ASN A 36 -16.56 19.09 -0.83
C ASN A 36 -18.02 18.83 -1.20
N PHE A 37 -18.30 17.78 -2.00
CA PHE A 37 -19.66 17.37 -2.30
C PHE A 37 -20.43 16.91 -1.05
N VAL A 38 -19.79 16.14 -0.16
CA VAL A 38 -20.44 15.60 1.05
C VAL A 38 -20.51 16.64 2.19
N PHE A 39 -19.44 17.41 2.39
CA PHE A 39 -19.29 18.31 3.55
C PHE A 39 -19.42 19.80 3.20
N GLY A 40 -19.73 20.13 1.94
CA GLY A 40 -19.90 21.50 1.47
C GLY A 40 -18.66 22.37 1.72
N SER A 41 -18.90 23.61 2.12
CA SER A 41 -17.84 24.61 2.37
C SER A 41 -17.15 24.48 3.73
N MET A 42 -17.40 23.43 4.51
CA MET A 42 -16.67 23.21 5.78
C MET A 42 -15.16 23.13 5.56
N ASN A 43 -14.75 22.58 4.41
CA ASN A 43 -13.35 22.48 3.99
C ASN A 43 -12.73 23.86 3.76
N ASP A 44 -13.48 24.77 3.13
CA ASP A 44 -13.05 26.12 2.78
C ASP A 44 -13.01 27.06 3.99
N GLN A 45 -13.85 26.77 5.00
CA GLN A 45 -13.88 27.48 6.28
C GLN A 45 -12.77 27.03 7.26
N GLY A 46 -11.93 26.07 6.87
CA GLY A 46 -10.85 25.54 7.70
C GLY A 46 -11.34 24.70 8.89
N LEU A 47 -12.63 24.34 8.93
CA LEU A 47 -13.19 23.50 9.98
C LEU A 47 -12.78 22.05 9.74
N ALA A 48 -12.45 21.32 10.81
CA ALA A 48 -12.10 19.90 10.76
C ALA A 48 -11.02 19.55 9.70
N PHE A 49 -10.02 20.42 9.50
CA PHE A 49 -8.97 20.28 8.49
C PHE A 49 -8.37 18.86 8.44
N PHE A 50 -7.99 18.30 9.59
CA PHE A 50 -7.43 16.96 9.66
C PHE A 50 -8.42 15.89 9.14
N PHE A 51 -9.69 16.00 9.50
CA PHE A 51 -10.71 15.07 9.03
C PHE A 51 -10.93 15.19 7.51
N LEU A 52 -11.12 16.41 7.01
CA LEU A 52 -11.48 16.63 5.61
C LEU A 52 -10.30 16.48 4.63
N LYS A 53 -9.11 16.97 5.00
CA LYS A 53 -7.93 16.97 4.11
C LYS A 53 -7.00 15.76 4.29
N VAL A 54 -7.15 15.00 5.37
CA VAL A 54 -6.28 13.84 5.65
C VAL A 54 -7.09 12.55 5.71
N LEU A 55 -8.20 12.52 6.46
CA LEU A 55 -8.95 11.28 6.68
C LEU A 55 -9.89 10.93 5.52
N CYS A 56 -10.62 11.89 4.94
CA CYS A 56 -11.49 11.62 3.79
C CYS A 56 -10.73 11.08 2.56
N PRO A 57 -9.53 11.59 2.21
CA PRO A 57 -8.71 10.99 1.17
C PRO A 57 -8.36 9.51 1.37
N ILE A 58 -8.20 9.04 2.62
CA ILE A 58 -7.95 7.61 2.90
C ILE A 58 -9.12 6.76 2.37
N VAL A 59 -10.36 7.19 2.62
CA VAL A 59 -11.56 6.50 2.18
C VAL A 59 -11.65 6.48 0.65
N PHE A 60 -11.35 7.62 0.02
CA PHE A 60 -11.34 7.74 -1.45
C PHE A 60 -10.31 6.80 -2.10
N ILE A 61 -9.07 6.79 -1.60
CA ILE A 61 -8.02 5.93 -2.15
C ILE A 61 -8.35 4.45 -1.93
N SER A 62 -8.91 4.08 -0.78
CA SER A 62 -9.37 2.70 -0.57
C SER A 62 -10.47 2.30 -1.56
N ALA A 63 -11.46 3.17 -1.80
CA ALA A 63 -12.48 2.93 -2.82
C ALA A 63 -11.89 2.75 -4.22
N LEU A 64 -10.92 3.58 -4.60
CA LEU A 64 -10.20 3.49 -5.88
C LEU A 64 -9.44 2.16 -5.99
N ILE A 65 -8.77 1.73 -4.92
CA ILE A 65 -8.11 0.42 -4.86
C ILE A 65 -9.12 -0.70 -5.11
N GLY A 66 -10.30 -0.64 -4.49
CA GLY A 66 -11.39 -1.60 -4.73
C GLY A 66 -11.83 -1.64 -6.20
N ILE A 67 -11.99 -0.48 -6.84
CA ILE A 67 -12.32 -0.40 -8.27
C ILE A 67 -11.21 -1.04 -9.12
N LEU A 68 -9.95 -0.69 -8.87
CA LEU A 68 -8.79 -1.22 -9.61
C LEU A 68 -8.60 -2.74 -9.43
N GLN A 69 -8.97 -3.24 -8.26
CA GLN A 69 -8.99 -4.66 -7.94
C GLN A 69 -10.11 -5.38 -8.73
N HIS A 70 -11.31 -4.80 -8.80
CA HIS A 70 -12.45 -5.38 -9.52
C HIS A 70 -12.17 -5.53 -11.01
N ILE A 71 -11.60 -4.49 -11.64
CA ILE A 71 -11.25 -4.50 -13.06
C ILE A 71 -9.94 -5.27 -13.37
N ARG A 72 -9.33 -5.90 -12.35
CA ARG A 72 -8.10 -6.71 -12.46
C ARG A 72 -6.85 -5.96 -12.95
N VAL A 73 -6.83 -4.64 -12.87
CA VAL A 73 -5.62 -3.84 -13.17
C VAL A 73 -4.60 -3.99 -12.04
N LEU A 74 -5.06 -3.94 -10.79
CA LEU A 74 -4.18 -3.97 -9.63
C LEU A 74 -3.39 -5.28 -9.49
N PRO A 75 -4.00 -6.48 -9.63
CA PRO A 75 -3.26 -7.74 -9.58
C PRO A 75 -2.17 -7.84 -10.66
N VAL A 76 -2.42 -7.29 -11.85
CA VAL A 76 -1.44 -7.29 -12.95
C VAL A 76 -0.23 -6.43 -12.59
N ILE A 77 -0.46 -5.23 -12.05
CA ILE A 77 0.60 -4.34 -11.59
C ILE A 77 1.41 -5.00 -10.46
N ILE A 78 0.74 -5.58 -9.47
CA ILE A 78 1.42 -6.25 -8.35
C ILE A 78 2.27 -7.42 -8.86
N ARG A 79 1.77 -8.23 -9.80
CA ARG A 79 2.54 -9.34 -10.40
C ARG A 79 3.76 -8.83 -11.16
N ALA A 80 3.62 -7.77 -11.94
CA ALA A 80 4.72 -7.20 -12.72
C ALA A 80 5.83 -6.65 -11.81
N ILE A 81 5.47 -5.84 -10.79
CA ILE A 81 6.44 -5.27 -9.86
C ILE A 81 7.04 -6.36 -8.98
N GLY A 82 6.23 -7.28 -8.47
CA GLY A 82 6.71 -8.40 -7.65
C GLY A 82 7.69 -9.30 -8.41
N PHE A 83 7.44 -9.54 -9.70
CA PHE A 83 8.38 -10.27 -10.56
C PHE A 83 9.72 -9.53 -10.71
N LEU A 84 9.68 -8.22 -11.02
CA LEU A 84 10.89 -7.39 -11.10
C LEU A 84 11.67 -7.40 -9.78
N LEU A 85 10.99 -7.28 -8.65
CA LEU A 85 11.62 -7.30 -7.32
C LEU A 85 12.23 -8.67 -6.98
N SER A 86 11.55 -9.77 -7.30
CA SER A 86 12.12 -11.11 -7.09
C SER A 86 13.42 -11.31 -7.86
N LYS A 87 13.51 -10.74 -9.07
CA LYS A 87 14.70 -10.77 -9.92
C LYS A 87 15.86 -9.97 -9.34
N VAL A 88 15.57 -8.83 -8.69
CA VAL A 88 16.59 -7.91 -8.17
C VAL A 88 17.06 -8.31 -6.76
N ASN A 89 16.14 -8.74 -5.89
CA ASN A 89 16.42 -8.99 -4.47
C ASN A 89 16.70 -10.45 -4.13
N GLY A 90 16.53 -11.38 -5.08
CA GLY A 90 16.80 -12.80 -4.88
C GLY A 90 15.84 -13.52 -3.92
N MET A 91 14.81 -12.82 -3.40
CA MET A 91 13.72 -13.44 -2.64
C MET A 91 12.72 -14.13 -3.56
N GLY A 92 12.01 -15.12 -3.00
CA GLY A 92 10.97 -15.86 -3.69
C GLY A 92 9.87 -14.97 -4.28
N LYS A 93 9.18 -15.49 -5.31
CA LYS A 93 8.12 -14.78 -6.03
C LYS A 93 6.97 -14.39 -5.10
N LEU A 94 6.60 -15.25 -4.16
CA LEU A 94 5.50 -15.00 -3.23
C LEU A 94 5.84 -13.89 -2.25
N GLU A 95 7.07 -13.85 -1.74
CA GLU A 95 7.57 -12.84 -0.81
C GLU A 95 7.60 -11.46 -1.46
N SER A 96 8.11 -11.41 -2.70
CA SER A 96 8.16 -10.19 -3.49
C SER A 96 6.75 -9.70 -3.85
N PHE A 97 5.86 -10.62 -4.22
CA PHE A 97 4.46 -10.32 -4.48
C PHE A 97 3.75 -9.83 -3.19
N ASN A 98 4.00 -10.46 -2.05
CA ASN A 98 3.49 -10.06 -0.73
C ASN A 98 3.93 -8.66 -0.32
N ALA A 99 5.19 -8.30 -0.55
CA ALA A 99 5.65 -6.95 -0.24
C ALA A 99 4.92 -5.87 -1.04
N VAL A 100 4.80 -6.07 -2.36
CA VAL A 100 4.11 -5.11 -3.24
C VAL A 100 2.62 -5.06 -2.92
N SER A 101 2.01 -6.22 -2.72
CA SER A 101 0.60 -6.33 -2.36
C SER A 101 0.30 -5.65 -1.02
N SER A 102 1.15 -5.85 0.00
CA SER A 102 1.00 -5.19 1.31
C SER A 102 1.17 -3.68 1.23
N LEU A 103 2.13 -3.20 0.42
CA LEU A 103 2.34 -1.78 0.19
C LEU A 103 1.10 -1.13 -0.43
N ILE A 104 0.49 -1.79 -1.41
CA ILE A 104 -0.64 -1.24 -2.17
C ILE A 104 -1.95 -1.39 -1.41
N LEU A 105 -2.29 -2.61 -0.98
CA LEU A 105 -3.59 -2.94 -0.38
C LEU A 105 -3.64 -2.63 1.12
N GLY A 106 -2.51 -2.67 1.82
CA GLY A 106 -2.45 -2.65 3.28
C GLY A 106 -2.42 -4.04 3.91
N GLN A 107 -2.10 -4.10 5.20
CA GLN A 107 -1.81 -5.34 5.92
C GLN A 107 -3.02 -6.28 5.97
N SER A 108 -4.19 -5.79 6.36
CA SER A 108 -5.42 -6.59 6.54
C SER A 108 -5.88 -7.26 5.25
N GLU A 109 -5.94 -6.50 4.16
CA GLU A 109 -6.41 -6.90 2.84
C GLU A 109 -5.43 -7.88 2.20
N ASN A 110 -4.13 -7.63 2.40
CA ASN A 110 -3.07 -8.49 1.94
C ASN A 110 -3.13 -9.88 2.60
N PHE A 111 -3.42 -9.99 3.89
CA PHE A 111 -3.58 -11.30 4.53
C PHE A 111 -4.81 -12.08 4.03
N ILE A 112 -5.91 -11.39 3.71
CA ILE A 112 -7.06 -12.02 3.05
C ILE A 112 -6.61 -12.62 1.72
N ALA A 113 -5.79 -11.90 0.95
CA ALA A 113 -5.22 -12.37 -0.31
C ALA A 113 -4.33 -13.62 -0.19
N TYR A 114 -3.93 -14.01 1.00
CA TYR A 114 -3.13 -15.23 1.21
C TYR A 114 -3.83 -16.29 2.06
N LYS A 115 -5.09 -16.09 2.48
CA LYS A 115 -5.73 -16.98 3.48
C LYS A 115 -5.66 -18.46 3.08
N ASP A 116 -5.83 -18.77 1.80
CA ASP A 116 -5.90 -20.14 1.27
C ASP A 116 -4.52 -20.80 1.09
N ILE A 117 -3.45 -20.01 1.27
CA ILE A 117 -2.06 -20.47 1.19
C ILE A 117 -1.34 -20.42 2.53
N LEU A 118 -1.84 -19.66 3.52
CA LEU A 118 -1.22 -19.56 4.85
C LEU A 118 -1.03 -20.93 5.52
N GLY A 119 -1.96 -21.87 5.33
CA GLY A 119 -1.84 -23.23 5.86
C GLY A 119 -0.89 -24.16 5.09
N LYS A 120 -0.37 -23.72 3.93
CA LYS A 120 0.46 -24.52 3.02
C LYS A 120 1.92 -24.07 2.99
N ILE A 121 2.25 -22.97 3.67
CA ILE A 121 3.60 -22.41 3.72
C ILE A 121 4.29 -22.75 5.04
N SER A 122 5.61 -22.89 4.99
CA SER A 122 6.45 -23.11 6.16
C SER A 122 6.36 -21.95 7.17
N ARG A 123 6.66 -22.25 8.44
CA ARG A 123 6.62 -21.26 9.54
C ARG A 123 7.56 -20.08 9.29
N ASN A 124 8.74 -20.34 8.74
CA ASN A 124 9.74 -19.32 8.42
C ASN A 124 9.23 -18.40 7.29
N ARG A 125 8.59 -18.98 6.27
CA ARG A 125 7.99 -18.20 5.18
C ARG A 125 6.82 -17.34 5.66
N MET A 126 5.97 -17.89 6.51
CA MET A 126 4.87 -17.16 7.15
C MET A 126 5.39 -15.98 7.96
N TYR A 127 6.47 -16.17 8.74
CA TYR A 127 7.12 -15.09 9.48
C TYR A 127 7.59 -13.97 8.53
N THR A 128 8.30 -14.31 7.45
CA THR A 128 8.77 -13.30 6.47
C THR A 128 7.61 -12.56 5.82
N MET A 129 6.53 -13.25 5.44
CA MET A 129 5.34 -12.59 4.87
C MET A 129 4.70 -11.61 5.86
N ALA A 130 4.56 -12.02 7.13
CA ALA A 130 3.95 -11.19 8.16
C ALA A 130 4.83 -9.99 8.52
N ALA A 131 6.12 -10.20 8.74
CA ALA A 131 7.07 -9.14 9.07
C ALA A 131 7.20 -8.13 7.91
N THR A 132 7.16 -8.62 6.66
CA THR A 132 7.13 -7.75 5.48
C THR A 132 5.88 -6.87 5.48
N ALA A 133 4.68 -7.46 5.65
CA ALA A 133 3.44 -6.69 5.69
C ALA A 133 3.47 -5.63 6.80
N MET A 134 3.94 -6.02 7.99
CA MET A 134 4.09 -5.13 9.14
C MET A 134 5.05 -3.96 8.92
N SER A 135 6.09 -4.16 8.11
CA SER A 135 7.06 -3.10 7.78
C SER A 135 6.52 -2.06 6.80
N THR A 136 5.51 -2.42 6.00
CA THR A 136 4.98 -1.57 4.94
C THR A 136 3.82 -0.69 5.41
N VAL A 137 3.68 0.45 4.75
CA VAL A 137 2.54 1.37 4.90
C VAL A 137 1.66 1.25 3.67
N SER A 138 0.33 1.26 3.86
CA SER A 138 -0.62 1.18 2.75
C SER A 138 -0.65 2.45 1.91
N MET A 139 -0.91 2.32 0.61
CA MET A 139 -1.00 3.45 -0.31
C MET A 139 -2.12 4.45 0.06
N SER A 140 -3.18 4.00 0.73
CA SER A 140 -4.23 4.89 1.26
C SER A 140 -3.69 5.88 2.29
N ILE A 141 -2.73 5.47 3.12
CA ILE A 141 -2.10 6.34 4.13
C ILE A 141 -0.97 7.18 3.50
N VAL A 142 -0.29 6.65 2.48
CA VAL A 142 0.73 7.40 1.72
C VAL A 142 0.17 8.70 1.17
N GLY A 143 -1.05 8.68 0.62
CA GLY A 143 -1.72 9.89 0.14
C GLY A 143 -1.90 10.95 1.23
N ALA A 144 -2.24 10.54 2.45
CA ALA A 144 -2.30 11.41 3.62
C ALA A 144 -0.91 11.95 4.02
N TYR A 145 0.14 11.14 3.97
CA TYR A 145 1.50 11.64 4.25
C TYR A 145 1.98 12.65 3.20
N MET A 146 1.57 12.52 1.94
CA MET A 146 1.92 13.47 0.89
C MET A 146 1.26 14.84 1.03
N THR A 147 0.16 14.96 1.79
CA THR A 147 -0.42 16.28 2.12
C THR A 147 0.31 16.96 3.28
N MET A 148 1.07 16.20 4.08
CA MET A 148 1.74 16.67 5.29
C MET A 148 3.25 16.84 5.11
N LEU A 149 3.87 16.08 4.21
CA LEU A 149 5.31 16.01 3.97
C LEU A 149 5.61 16.20 2.49
N GLU A 150 6.83 16.64 2.18
CA GLU A 150 7.27 16.72 0.78
C GLU A 150 7.21 15.34 0.12
N PRO A 151 6.47 15.18 -1.01
CA PRO A 151 6.25 13.89 -1.66
C PRO A 151 7.54 13.13 -1.98
N LYS A 152 8.63 13.86 -2.28
CA LYS A 152 9.94 13.26 -2.57
C LYS A 152 10.49 12.39 -1.45
N TYR A 153 10.29 12.80 -0.20
CA TYR A 153 10.74 12.01 0.94
C TYR A 153 9.83 10.82 1.19
N VAL A 154 8.53 10.98 0.96
CA VAL A 154 7.56 9.88 1.10
C VAL A 154 7.85 8.78 0.09
N VAL A 155 8.00 9.12 -1.20
CA VAL A 155 8.30 8.15 -2.27
C VAL A 155 9.64 7.47 -2.03
N ALA A 156 10.69 8.24 -1.74
CA ALA A 156 12.01 7.67 -1.46
C ALA A 156 11.97 6.73 -0.24
N ALA A 157 11.27 7.12 0.84
CA ALA A 157 11.14 6.29 2.03
C ALA A 157 10.42 4.97 1.74
N LEU A 158 9.35 4.96 0.94
CA LEU A 158 8.62 3.73 0.58
C LEU A 158 9.51 2.74 -0.17
N VAL A 159 10.23 3.23 -1.19
CA VAL A 159 11.12 2.37 -1.97
C VAL A 159 12.26 1.85 -1.10
N LEU A 160 12.91 2.71 -0.31
CA LEU A 160 13.99 2.33 0.58
C LEU A 160 13.55 1.35 1.66
N ASN A 161 12.36 1.54 2.24
CA ASN A 161 11.78 0.64 3.23
C ASN A 161 11.64 -0.77 2.65
N MET A 162 11.04 -0.89 1.46
CA MET A 162 10.85 -2.18 0.81
C MET A 162 12.16 -2.99 0.65
N PHE A 163 13.24 -2.35 0.17
CA PHE A 163 14.54 -3.02 0.05
C PHE A 163 15.17 -3.31 1.43
N SER A 164 15.07 -2.37 2.36
CA SER A 164 15.66 -2.53 3.70
C SER A 164 15.01 -3.67 4.47
N THR A 165 13.69 -3.79 4.40
CA THR A 165 12.93 -4.90 4.96
C THR A 165 13.45 -6.24 4.46
N PHE A 166 13.66 -6.40 3.15
CA PHE A 166 14.17 -7.65 2.60
C PHE A 166 15.59 -7.98 3.03
N ILE A 167 16.47 -6.97 3.15
CA ILE A 167 17.83 -7.18 3.64
C ILE A 167 17.77 -7.64 5.10
N VAL A 168 16.99 -6.95 5.94
CA VAL A 168 16.85 -7.28 7.37
C VAL A 168 16.24 -8.67 7.55
N LEU A 169 15.19 -9.01 6.79
CA LEU A 169 14.56 -10.32 6.88
C LEU A 169 15.46 -11.45 6.38
N SER A 170 16.28 -11.21 5.35
CA SER A 170 17.29 -12.18 4.91
C SER A 170 18.35 -12.45 5.97
N LEU A 171 18.66 -11.46 6.82
CA LEU A 171 19.62 -11.60 7.92
C LEU A 171 19.02 -12.29 9.16
N ILE A 172 17.79 -11.92 9.54
CA ILE A 172 17.13 -12.42 10.75
C ILE A 172 16.53 -13.81 10.54
N ASN A 173 15.93 -14.06 9.38
CA ASN A 173 15.22 -15.29 9.06
C ASN A 173 15.68 -15.86 7.70
N PRO A 174 16.93 -16.32 7.60
CA PRO A 174 17.41 -16.96 6.38
C PRO A 174 16.75 -18.34 6.20
N TYR A 175 16.07 -18.56 5.09
CA TYR A 175 15.58 -19.87 4.67
C TYR A 175 15.65 -20.01 3.15
N ARG A 176 15.60 -21.25 2.67
CA ARG A 176 15.40 -21.55 1.25
C ARG A 176 13.95 -21.94 1.03
N VAL A 177 13.34 -21.41 -0.02
CA VAL A 177 11.99 -21.78 -0.43
C VAL A 177 12.07 -23.17 -1.07
N ASP A 178 11.28 -24.12 -0.58
CA ASP A 178 11.19 -25.44 -1.19
C ASP A 178 10.48 -25.34 -2.55
N ALA A 179 10.92 -26.14 -3.53
CA ALA A 179 10.37 -26.15 -4.88
C ALA A 179 8.85 -26.46 -4.92
N SER A 180 8.34 -27.17 -3.91
CA SER A 180 6.92 -27.45 -3.72
C SER A 180 6.09 -26.20 -3.37
N GLU A 181 6.71 -25.20 -2.73
CA GLU A 181 6.05 -23.95 -2.35
C GLU A 181 6.20 -22.82 -3.40
N GLU A 182 7.02 -23.04 -4.43
CA GLU A 182 7.34 -22.05 -5.47
C GLU A 182 6.22 -21.88 -6.50
N ASN A 183 5.42 -22.93 -6.70
CA ASN A 183 4.30 -23.00 -7.67
C ASN A 183 2.92 -22.77 -7.05
N ILE A 184 2.86 -22.24 -5.82
CA ILE A 184 1.58 -21.87 -5.21
C ILE A 184 1.00 -20.70 -6.03
N GLN A 185 0.12 -21.03 -6.97
CA GLN A 185 -0.66 -20.06 -7.70
C GLN A 185 -1.56 -19.35 -6.69
N MET A 186 -1.46 -18.03 -6.62
CA MET A 186 -2.51 -17.29 -5.96
C MET A 186 -3.80 -17.47 -6.75
N SER A 187 -4.80 -18.05 -6.10
CA SER A 187 -6.18 -18.00 -6.57
C SER A 187 -6.56 -16.54 -6.83
N ASN A 188 -7.40 -16.30 -7.84
CA ASN A 188 -7.95 -14.97 -8.05
C ASN A 188 -8.91 -14.69 -6.89
N LEU A 189 -8.41 -14.04 -5.84
CA LEU A 189 -9.28 -13.56 -4.77
C LEU A 189 -10.26 -12.56 -5.38
N HIS A 190 -11.52 -12.74 -5.01
CA HIS A 190 -12.68 -12.03 -5.54
C HIS A 190 -13.25 -12.53 -6.88
N GLU A 191 -12.95 -13.76 -7.31
CA GLU A 191 -13.81 -14.43 -8.31
C GLU A 191 -15.23 -14.58 -7.76
N GLY A 192 -16.16 -13.75 -8.26
CA GLY A 192 -17.59 -13.84 -7.98
C GLY A 192 -18.21 -12.67 -7.22
N GLN A 193 -17.42 -11.74 -6.68
CA GLN A 193 -17.98 -10.55 -6.02
C GLN A 193 -18.44 -9.51 -7.03
N SER A 194 -19.60 -8.91 -6.77
CA SER A 194 -20.12 -7.83 -7.61
C SER A 194 -19.29 -6.55 -7.42
N PHE A 195 -19.31 -5.66 -8.42
CA PHE A 195 -18.63 -4.36 -8.35
C PHE A 195 -18.98 -3.57 -7.08
N PHE A 196 -20.27 -3.50 -6.75
CA PHE A 196 -20.76 -2.74 -5.60
C PHE A 196 -20.39 -3.38 -4.26
N GLU A 197 -20.31 -4.71 -4.21
CA GLU A 197 -19.86 -5.43 -3.03
C GLU A 197 -18.38 -5.11 -2.74
N MET A 198 -17.52 -5.23 -3.75
CA MET A 198 -16.10 -4.88 -3.62
C MET A 198 -15.91 -3.41 -3.27
N LEU A 199 -16.63 -2.51 -3.95
CA LEU A 199 -16.57 -1.08 -3.66
C LEU A 199 -16.99 -0.79 -2.20
N GLY A 200 -18.08 -1.41 -1.73
CA GLY A 200 -18.58 -1.27 -0.36
C GLY A 200 -17.58 -1.76 0.69
N GLU A 201 -17.00 -2.95 0.49
CA GLU A 201 -15.98 -3.51 1.38
C GLU A 201 -14.78 -2.57 1.54
N TYR A 202 -14.24 -2.06 0.43
CA TYR A 202 -13.08 -1.18 0.45
C TYR A 202 -13.38 0.22 1.00
N ILE A 203 -14.58 0.77 0.75
CA ILE A 203 -15.03 2.02 1.38
C ILE A 203 -15.09 1.85 2.91
N LEU A 204 -15.71 0.77 3.39
CA LEU A 204 -15.84 0.51 4.83
C LEU A 204 -14.47 0.25 5.48
N ALA A 205 -13.59 -0.48 4.80
CA ALA A 205 -12.22 -0.70 5.25
C ALA A 205 -11.46 0.64 5.36
N GLY A 206 -11.50 1.48 4.32
CA GLY A 206 -10.88 2.81 4.33
C GLY A 206 -11.44 3.71 5.43
N PHE A 207 -12.76 3.70 5.64
CA PHE A 207 -13.40 4.46 6.72
C PHE A 207 -12.95 3.97 8.10
N LYS A 208 -12.88 2.66 8.32
CA LYS A 208 -12.37 2.08 9.57
C LYS A 208 -10.93 2.52 9.84
N VAL A 209 -10.06 2.50 8.83
CA VAL A 209 -8.68 2.99 8.95
C VAL A 209 -8.65 4.47 9.32
N ALA A 210 -9.44 5.30 8.63
CA ALA A 210 -9.53 6.74 8.90
C ALA A 210 -9.93 7.03 10.35
N ILE A 211 -10.94 6.34 10.88
CA ILE A 211 -11.38 6.52 12.28
C ILE A 211 -10.33 6.01 13.28
N ILE A 212 -9.67 4.88 13.01
CA ILE A 212 -8.58 4.38 13.86
C ILE A 212 -7.44 5.41 13.94
N VAL A 213 -7.04 5.98 12.80
CA VAL A 213 -6.00 7.03 12.75
C VAL A 213 -6.44 8.25 13.54
N ALA A 214 -7.69 8.68 13.42
CA ALA A 214 -8.25 9.79 14.19
C ALA A 214 -8.18 9.54 15.70
N ALA A 215 -8.66 8.37 16.13
CA ALA A 215 -8.68 7.97 17.53
C ALA A 215 -7.27 7.89 18.12
N MET A 216 -6.33 7.29 17.38
CA MET A 216 -4.91 7.29 17.77
C MET A 216 -4.36 8.70 17.87
N ARG A 217 -4.66 9.59 16.92
CA ARG A 217 -4.16 10.97 16.96
C ARG A 217 -4.71 11.76 18.15
N LEU A 218 -5.96 11.53 18.54
CA LEU A 218 -6.58 12.12 19.71
C LEU A 218 -6.02 11.56 21.02
N ALA A 219 -5.78 10.25 21.10
CA ALA A 219 -5.25 9.62 22.30
C ALA A 219 -3.78 9.97 22.56
N LEU A 220 -2.99 10.18 21.50
CA LEU A 220 -1.56 10.53 21.56
C LEU A 220 -1.27 12.03 21.37
N SER A 221 -2.28 12.88 21.22
CA SER A 221 -2.04 14.33 21.20
C SER A 221 -1.69 14.82 22.60
N PRO A 222 -0.60 15.59 22.76
CA PRO A 222 -0.28 16.24 24.04
C PRO A 222 -1.34 17.26 24.45
#